data_AF-A0A2J7ZS69-F1
#
_entry.id   AF-A0A2J7ZS69-F1
#
_cell.length_a   1.000
_cell.length_b   1.000
_cell.length_c   1.000
_cell.angle_alpha   90.00
_cell.angle_beta   90.00
_cell.angle_gamma   90.00
#
_symmetry.space_group_name_H-M   'P 1'
#
loop_
_entity.id
_entity.type
_entity.pdbx_description
1 polymer ?
#
loop_
_entity_poly.entity_id
_entity_poly.type
_entity_poly.pdbx_seq_one_letter_code
_entity_poly.pdbx_strand_id
1 'polypeptide(L)'
;MGSAFSSGNNVAVVLTREESRTETDSDGKSRTVTDYYRGEKTFFHVTAEMCAWRNKELVQPGQYQFPFCVVLPPNAPPSFAIPYGPNPFGAYVEYTASVVCRRPGIFKSNLKHVEALTVLCPPPAPTPGLQPSATEEMEVKRGCCCCFCCSQGGVTLQVSIERDMYLPGEQVLVMVQVTNSSKVAFKRGEVFLQRRLTVSANGGIRRQLDDCLGTVHFEGLSPGATLSGEKALQLRLPIALEAAARPTCVMSLFQHIYQVGVRMKAGACTSDPTLLLTCGIFARLPATAIGGFTPPSADFWKPTVIGQVVNAVEPAAAIGK
;
A
#
# COMPACT_ATOMS: atom_id res chain seq x y z
N MET A 1 -41.00 -21.08 -5.43
CA MET A 1 -39.80 -20.24 -5.24
C MET A 1 -38.58 -21.10 -5.56
N GLY A 2 -37.93 -20.82 -6.69
CA GLY A 2 -36.83 -21.63 -7.24
C GLY A 2 -35.52 -21.44 -6.47
N SER A 3 -34.65 -22.44 -6.50
CA SER A 3 -33.30 -22.36 -5.95
C SER A 3 -32.42 -21.59 -6.93
N ALA A 4 -32.05 -20.37 -6.52
CA ALA A 4 -31.11 -19.52 -7.25
C ALA A 4 -29.71 -19.62 -6.64
N PHE A 5 -28.71 -19.82 -7.50
CA PHE A 5 -27.30 -19.74 -7.13
C PHE A 5 -26.83 -18.33 -7.43
N SER A 6 -26.43 -17.59 -6.40
CA SER A 6 -25.84 -16.26 -6.56
C SER A 6 -24.36 -16.32 -6.25
N SER A 7 -23.55 -15.87 -7.20
CA SER A 7 -22.15 -15.53 -6.96
C SER A 7 -22.05 -14.07 -6.58
N GLY A 8 -21.21 -13.76 -5.58
CA GLY A 8 -20.97 -12.41 -5.10
C GLY A 8 -19.49 -12.16 -4.97
N ASN A 9 -18.97 -11.13 -5.63
CA ASN A 9 -17.63 -10.61 -5.43
C ASN A 9 -17.69 -9.36 -4.57
N ASN A 10 -16.79 -9.27 -3.59
CA ASN A 10 -16.71 -8.13 -2.70
C ASN A 10 -15.26 -7.69 -2.54
N VAL A 11 -15.05 -6.37 -2.58
CA VAL A 11 -13.76 -5.75 -2.32
C VAL A 11 -13.92 -4.71 -1.25
N ALA A 12 -13.25 -4.96 -0.14
CA ALA A 12 -13.31 -4.13 1.04
C ALA A 12 -11.91 -3.73 1.46
N VAL A 13 -11.78 -2.47 1.86
CA VAL A 13 -10.66 -1.99 2.65
C VAL A 13 -11.12 -1.82 4.06
N VAL A 14 -10.36 -2.42 4.97
CA VAL A 14 -10.60 -2.32 6.39
C VAL A 14 -9.33 -1.80 7.05
N LEU A 15 -9.52 -0.73 7.83
CA LEU A 15 -8.48 -0.08 8.61
C LEU A 15 -8.84 -0.23 10.08
N THR A 16 -7.87 -0.68 10.85
CA THR A 16 -8.02 -0.95 12.28
C THR A 16 -6.92 -0.23 13.03
N ARG A 17 -7.31 0.47 14.10
CA ARG A 17 -6.42 1.33 14.85
C ARG A 17 -6.76 1.25 16.33
N GLU A 18 -5.74 1.28 17.15
CA GLU A 18 -5.84 1.30 18.60
C GLU A 18 -5.04 2.49 19.15
N GLU A 19 -5.58 3.20 20.14
CA GLU A 19 -4.87 4.20 20.94
C GLU A 19 -4.92 3.79 22.39
N SER A 20 -3.78 3.70 23.05
CA SER A 20 -3.71 3.56 24.51
C SER A 20 -3.32 4.90 25.13
N ARG A 21 -4.05 5.30 26.18
CA ARG A 21 -3.74 6.46 27.01
C ARG A 21 -3.71 6.04 28.47
N THR A 22 -2.75 6.57 29.22
CA THR A 22 -2.68 6.33 30.67
C THR A 22 -3.25 7.53 31.39
N GLU A 23 -4.33 7.31 32.13
CA GLU A 23 -4.98 8.30 32.98
C GLU A 23 -4.57 8.00 34.43
N THR A 24 -3.98 8.97 35.12
CA THR A 24 -3.72 8.85 36.57
C THR A 24 -4.84 9.59 37.31
N ASP A 25 -5.52 8.89 38.20
CA ASP A 25 -6.57 9.49 39.02
C ASP A 25 -5.99 10.41 40.11
N SER A 26 -6.89 11.13 40.81
CA SER A 26 -6.54 12.02 41.91
C SER A 26 -5.87 11.32 43.10
N ASP A 27 -5.96 9.98 43.18
CA ASP A 27 -5.37 9.15 44.22
C ASP A 27 -4.00 8.55 43.79
N GLY A 28 -3.50 8.93 42.62
CA GLY A 28 -2.20 8.49 42.09
C GLY A 28 -2.23 7.09 41.46
N LYS A 29 -3.40 6.47 41.25
CA LYS A 29 -3.52 5.21 40.52
C LYS A 29 -3.58 5.48 39.03
N SER A 30 -2.63 4.91 38.30
CA SER A 30 -2.64 4.92 36.84
C SER A 30 -3.56 3.81 36.29
N ARG A 31 -4.47 4.19 35.41
CA ARG A 31 -5.33 3.32 34.60
C ARG A 31 -4.98 3.51 33.13
N THR A 32 -4.70 2.42 32.43
CA THR A 32 -4.60 2.44 30.97
C THR A 32 -6.00 2.29 30.36
N VAL A 33 -6.38 3.23 29.50
CA VAL A 33 -7.60 3.22 28.69
C VAL A 33 -7.19 3.00 27.24
N THR A 34 -7.86 2.07 26.57
CA THR A 34 -7.61 1.75 25.16
C THR A 34 -8.84 2.08 24.32
N ASP A 35 -8.65 2.99 23.37
CA ASP A 35 -9.66 3.42 22.39
C ASP A 35 -9.44 2.70 21.04
N TYR A 36 -10.50 2.09 20.50
CA TYR A 36 -10.47 1.37 19.22
C TYR A 36 -11.17 2.16 18.12
N TYR A 37 -10.50 2.33 16.98
CA TYR A 37 -11.03 3.00 15.79
C TYR A 37 -11.00 2.04 14.59
N ARG A 38 -12.15 1.88 13.92
CA ARG A 38 -12.29 1.07 12.70
C ARG A 38 -12.90 1.90 11.58
N GLY A 39 -12.27 1.85 10.40
CA GLY A 39 -12.79 2.40 9.16
C GLY A 39 -12.95 1.29 8.13
N GLU A 40 -14.04 1.29 7.37
CA GLU A 40 -14.29 0.30 6.32
C GLU A 40 -14.86 0.99 5.08
N LYS A 41 -14.35 0.64 3.90
CA LYS A 41 -14.84 1.13 2.60
C LYS A 41 -14.90 -0.02 1.60
N THR A 42 -16.10 -0.28 1.09
CA THR A 42 -16.33 -1.19 -0.04
C THR A 42 -16.14 -0.43 -1.34
N PHE A 43 -15.31 -0.96 -2.25
CA PHE A 43 -15.04 -0.33 -3.56
C PHE A 43 -16.05 -0.78 -4.60
N PHE A 44 -16.32 -2.07 -4.65
CA PHE A 44 -17.36 -2.62 -5.48
C PHE A 44 -17.88 -3.90 -4.86
N HIS A 45 -19.15 -4.16 -5.14
CA HIS A 45 -19.82 -5.39 -4.80
C HIS A 45 -20.66 -5.81 -5.99
N VAL A 46 -20.35 -6.96 -6.56
CA VAL A 46 -21.04 -7.46 -7.77
C VAL A 46 -21.66 -8.79 -7.43
N THR A 47 -22.97 -8.90 -7.62
CA THR A 47 -23.71 -10.16 -7.45
C THR A 47 -24.34 -10.55 -8.77
N ALA A 48 -24.15 -11.82 -9.17
CA ALA A 48 -24.75 -12.37 -10.36
C ALA A 48 -25.39 -13.74 -10.09
N GLU A 49 -26.60 -13.93 -10.61
CA GLU A 49 -27.27 -15.23 -10.60
C GLU A 49 -26.67 -16.13 -11.70
N MET A 50 -26.13 -17.27 -11.30
CA MET A 50 -25.50 -18.24 -12.23
C MET A 50 -26.52 -19.18 -12.84
N CYS A 51 -27.48 -19.62 -12.03
CA CYS A 51 -28.52 -20.55 -12.44
C CYS A 51 -29.70 -20.45 -11.48
N ALA A 52 -30.90 -20.49 -12.04
CA ALA A 52 -32.14 -20.65 -11.28
C ALA A 52 -32.84 -21.93 -11.75
N TRP A 53 -32.88 -22.93 -10.88
CA TRP A 53 -33.76 -24.08 -11.09
C TRP A 53 -35.20 -23.65 -10.84
N ARG A 54 -35.93 -23.48 -11.93
CA ARG A 54 -37.36 -23.15 -11.90
C ARG A 54 -38.15 -24.44 -11.64
N ASN A 55 -39.36 -24.30 -11.09
CA ASN A 55 -40.33 -25.42 -10.96
C ASN A 55 -39.94 -26.64 -10.10
N LYS A 56 -39.21 -26.46 -9.00
CA LYS A 56 -38.86 -27.55 -8.04
C LYS A 56 -38.11 -28.72 -8.70
N GLU A 57 -37.41 -28.47 -9.79
CA GLU A 57 -36.56 -29.48 -10.42
C GLU A 57 -35.53 -29.98 -9.40
N LEU A 58 -35.55 -31.30 -9.16
CA LEU A 58 -34.55 -31.98 -8.35
C LEU A 58 -33.23 -31.97 -9.13
N VAL A 59 -32.23 -31.28 -8.58
CA VAL A 59 -30.84 -31.39 -9.03
C VAL A 59 -30.42 -32.84 -8.86
N GLN A 60 -30.11 -33.51 -9.96
CA GLN A 60 -29.70 -34.91 -9.92
C GLN A 60 -28.32 -35.04 -9.25
N PRO A 61 -28.00 -36.20 -8.66
CA PRO A 61 -26.63 -36.48 -8.24
C PRO A 61 -25.68 -36.39 -9.45
N GLY A 62 -24.58 -35.66 -9.30
CA GLY A 62 -23.62 -35.46 -10.38
C GLY A 62 -22.57 -34.40 -10.06
N GLN A 63 -21.66 -34.19 -11.01
CA GLN A 63 -20.68 -33.11 -10.98
C GLN A 63 -21.20 -31.96 -11.84
N TYR A 64 -21.08 -30.73 -11.33
CA TYR A 64 -21.60 -29.54 -11.99
C TYR A 64 -20.55 -28.43 -11.99
N GLN A 65 -20.47 -27.68 -13.09
CA GLN A 65 -19.57 -26.54 -13.23
C GLN A 65 -20.35 -25.31 -13.69
N PHE A 66 -20.17 -24.19 -12.99
CA PHE A 66 -20.87 -22.93 -13.24
C PHE A 66 -19.83 -21.87 -13.64
N PRO A 67 -19.64 -21.60 -14.94
CA PRO A 67 -18.65 -20.64 -15.39
C PRO A 67 -19.13 -19.20 -15.15
N PHE A 68 -18.25 -18.36 -14.61
CA PHE A 68 -18.50 -16.93 -14.40
C PHE A 68 -17.26 -16.11 -14.72
N CYS A 69 -17.48 -14.85 -15.08
CA CYS A 69 -16.41 -13.89 -15.34
C CYS A 69 -16.78 -12.54 -14.73
N VAL A 70 -15.83 -11.95 -14.01
CA VAL A 70 -15.96 -10.61 -13.43
C VAL A 70 -14.73 -9.79 -13.79
N VAL A 71 -14.98 -8.59 -14.28
CA VAL A 71 -13.92 -7.64 -14.62
C VAL A 71 -13.77 -6.69 -13.44
N LEU A 72 -12.56 -6.62 -12.87
CA LEU A 72 -12.24 -5.66 -11.82
C LEU A 72 -12.28 -4.23 -12.38
N PRO A 73 -12.75 -3.23 -11.61
CA PRO A 73 -12.63 -1.83 -12.00
C PRO A 73 -11.16 -1.46 -12.30
N PRO A 74 -10.88 -0.64 -13.33
CA PRO A 74 -9.50 -0.27 -13.69
C PRO A 74 -8.71 0.39 -12.56
N ASN A 75 -9.39 1.04 -11.63
CA ASN A 75 -8.79 1.73 -10.48
C ASN A 75 -8.86 0.91 -9.18
N ALA A 76 -9.12 -0.40 -9.26
CA ALA A 76 -9.11 -1.27 -8.10
C ALA A 76 -7.69 -1.30 -7.48
N PRO A 77 -7.56 -1.09 -6.15
CA PRO A 77 -6.26 -1.10 -5.48
C PRO A 77 -5.62 -2.50 -5.48
N PRO A 78 -4.29 -2.65 -5.41
CA PRO A 78 -3.70 -3.96 -5.15
C PRO A 78 -4.16 -4.53 -3.79
N SER A 79 -4.25 -5.86 -3.68
CA SER A 79 -4.35 -6.55 -2.39
C SER A 79 -3.18 -6.16 -1.50
N PHE A 80 -3.47 -5.99 -0.21
CA PHE A 80 -2.50 -5.44 0.72
C PHE A 80 -2.83 -5.88 2.14
N ALA A 81 -1.80 -6.13 2.95
CA ALA A 81 -1.97 -6.37 4.38
C ALA A 81 -0.79 -5.81 5.19
N ILE A 82 -1.13 -4.95 6.15
CA ILE A 82 -0.31 -4.58 7.29
C ILE A 82 -1.00 -5.17 8.52
N PRO A 83 -0.43 -6.24 9.09
CA PRO A 83 -0.97 -6.81 10.29
C PRO A 83 -0.76 -5.85 11.46
N TYR A 84 -1.75 -5.85 12.34
CA TYR A 84 -1.64 -5.35 13.69
C TYR A 84 -0.62 -6.22 14.47
N GLY A 85 0.14 -5.62 15.39
CA GLY A 85 1.19 -6.30 16.16
C GLY A 85 2.39 -5.37 16.39
N PRO A 86 3.52 -5.52 15.68
CA PRO A 86 4.64 -4.58 15.79
C PRO A 86 4.29 -3.17 15.28
N ASN A 87 3.20 -3.03 14.51
CA ASN A 87 2.70 -1.75 14.05
C ASN A 87 1.57 -1.26 14.96
N PRO A 88 1.51 0.05 15.30
CA PRO A 88 0.45 0.63 16.12
C PRO A 88 -0.94 0.62 15.44
N PHE A 89 -1.03 0.25 14.17
CA PHE A 89 -2.29 0.12 13.43
C PHE A 89 -2.15 -0.93 12.32
N GLY A 90 -3.27 -1.56 11.99
CA GLY A 90 -3.40 -2.56 10.92
C GLY A 90 -4.26 -2.05 9.77
N ALA A 91 -3.94 -2.46 8.55
CA ALA A 91 -4.66 -2.04 7.35
C ALA A 91 -4.65 -3.16 6.32
N TYR A 92 -5.79 -3.47 5.70
CA TYR A 92 -5.85 -4.47 4.65
C TYR A 92 -6.83 -4.09 3.53
N VAL A 93 -6.47 -4.52 2.32
CA VAL A 93 -7.31 -4.51 1.12
C VAL A 93 -7.57 -5.98 0.79
N GLU A 94 -8.81 -6.41 0.92
CA GLU A 94 -9.21 -7.80 0.70
C GLU A 94 -10.20 -7.92 -0.46
N TYR A 95 -9.96 -8.93 -1.29
CA TYR A 95 -10.82 -9.33 -2.39
C TYR A 95 -11.37 -10.70 -2.08
N THR A 96 -12.69 -10.85 -2.14
CA THR A 96 -13.34 -12.13 -1.90
C THR A 96 -14.31 -12.46 -3.03
N ALA A 97 -14.27 -13.72 -3.47
CA ALA A 97 -15.28 -14.32 -4.33
C ALA A 97 -16.10 -15.28 -3.48
N SER A 98 -17.42 -15.18 -3.52
CA SER A 98 -18.30 -16.05 -2.77
C SER A 98 -19.37 -16.66 -3.66
N VAL A 99 -19.69 -17.93 -3.43
CA VAL A 99 -20.78 -18.63 -4.11
C VAL A 99 -21.78 -19.08 -3.05
N VAL A 100 -23.04 -18.72 -3.24
CA VAL A 100 -24.14 -19.07 -2.34
C VAL A 100 -25.16 -19.90 -3.09
N CYS A 101 -25.35 -21.14 -2.64
CA CYS A 101 -26.44 -22.01 -3.04
C CYS A 101 -27.57 -21.95 -2.03
N ARG A 102 -28.71 -21.38 -2.45
CA ARG A 102 -29.89 -21.25 -1.60
C ARG A 102 -30.68 -22.56 -1.60
N ARG A 103 -30.86 -23.13 -0.41
CA ARG A 103 -31.63 -24.38 -0.23
C ARG A 103 -33.06 -24.04 0.18
N PRO A 104 -34.09 -24.60 -0.48
CA PRO A 104 -35.48 -24.36 -0.09
C PRO A 104 -35.79 -25.01 1.27
N GLY A 105 -36.41 -24.24 2.18
CA GLY A 105 -36.88 -24.71 3.49
C GLY A 105 -36.50 -23.77 4.63
N ILE A 106 -37.45 -23.50 5.54
CA ILE A 106 -37.33 -22.49 6.62
C ILE A 106 -36.17 -22.81 7.59
N PHE A 107 -35.79 -24.08 7.73
CA PHE A 107 -34.75 -24.54 8.65
C PHE A 107 -33.46 -25.00 7.96
N LYS A 108 -33.30 -24.78 6.65
CA LYS A 108 -32.08 -25.18 5.92
C LYS A 108 -31.18 -23.98 5.71
N SER A 109 -29.95 -24.05 6.20
CA SER A 109 -28.92 -23.04 5.91
C SER A 109 -28.53 -23.06 4.43
N ASN A 110 -28.14 -21.92 3.88
CA ASN A 110 -27.56 -21.87 2.54
C ASN A 110 -26.17 -22.51 2.54
N LEU A 111 -25.79 -23.16 1.45
CA LEU A 111 -24.39 -23.55 1.26
C LEU A 111 -23.63 -22.32 0.76
N LYS A 112 -22.56 -21.95 1.45
CA LYS A 112 -21.74 -20.80 1.11
C LYS A 112 -20.28 -21.23 1.06
N HIS A 113 -19.60 -20.89 -0.02
CA HIS A 113 -18.16 -20.98 -0.14
C HIS A 113 -17.60 -19.58 -0.41
N VAL A 114 -16.45 -19.25 0.17
CA VAL A 114 -15.77 -17.96 0.03
C VAL A 114 -14.31 -18.26 -0.22
N GLU A 115 -13.76 -17.64 -1.25
CA GLU A 115 -12.36 -17.72 -1.63
C GLU A 115 -11.76 -16.31 -1.61
N ALA A 116 -10.57 -16.18 -1.02
CA ALA A 116 -9.82 -14.93 -1.01
C ALA A 116 -8.98 -14.81 -2.29
N LEU A 117 -8.99 -13.63 -2.90
CA LEU A 117 -8.24 -13.34 -4.12
C LEU A 117 -7.08 -12.40 -3.82
N THR A 118 -5.96 -12.62 -4.51
CA THR A 118 -4.82 -11.69 -4.49
C THR A 118 -4.79 -10.90 -5.80
N VAL A 119 -5.01 -9.60 -5.71
CA VAL A 119 -4.96 -8.68 -6.84
C VAL A 119 -3.63 -7.95 -6.83
N LEU A 120 -2.88 -8.07 -7.93
CA LEU A 120 -1.61 -7.38 -8.12
C LEU A 120 -1.83 -6.23 -9.10
N CYS A 121 -1.27 -5.06 -8.77
CA CYS A 121 -1.23 -3.93 -9.69
C CYS A 121 0.18 -3.85 -10.29
N PRO A 122 0.34 -4.09 -11.60
CA PRO A 122 1.63 -3.90 -12.26
C PRO A 122 2.01 -2.42 -12.31
N PRO A 123 3.30 -2.10 -12.45
CA PRO A 123 3.70 -0.74 -12.77
C PRO A 123 3.08 -0.33 -14.13
N PRO A 124 2.67 0.93 -14.31
CA PRO A 124 2.27 1.45 -15.60
C PRO A 124 3.39 1.24 -16.63
N ALA A 125 2.99 1.05 -17.89
CA ALA A 125 3.95 0.87 -18.97
C ALA A 125 4.84 2.12 -19.11
N PRO A 126 6.16 1.95 -19.31
CA PRO A 126 7.05 3.07 -19.52
C PRO A 126 6.65 3.83 -20.79
N THR A 127 6.64 5.15 -20.73
CA THR A 127 6.39 6.01 -21.89
C THR A 127 7.59 5.97 -22.82
N PRO A 128 7.45 5.58 -24.11
CA PRO A 128 8.56 5.53 -25.04
C PRO A 128 9.26 6.90 -25.18
N GLY A 129 10.59 6.92 -25.06
CA GLY A 129 11.41 8.14 -25.21
C GLY A 129 11.55 9.00 -23.96
N LEU A 130 10.82 8.71 -22.88
CA LEU A 130 11.05 9.33 -21.58
C LEU A 130 11.79 8.35 -20.67
N GLN A 131 12.98 8.71 -20.18
CA GLN A 131 13.54 8.01 -19.04
C GLN A 131 12.85 8.56 -17.79
N PRO A 132 12.04 7.75 -17.08
CA PRO A 132 11.44 8.21 -15.85
C PRO A 132 12.58 8.54 -14.90
N SER A 133 12.69 9.79 -14.47
CA SER A 133 13.65 10.20 -13.45
C SER A 133 12.93 11.22 -12.58
N ALA A 134 13.26 11.24 -11.30
CA ALA A 134 12.62 12.16 -10.37
C ALA A 134 13.71 12.93 -9.64
N THR A 135 13.50 14.24 -9.50
CA THR A 135 14.42 15.15 -8.81
C THR A 135 13.60 16.06 -7.91
N GLU A 136 14.05 16.23 -6.69
CA GLU A 136 13.50 17.18 -5.72
C GLU A 136 14.63 18.04 -5.18
N GLU A 137 14.29 19.28 -4.85
CA GLU A 137 15.22 20.27 -4.30
C GLU A 137 14.55 21.01 -3.14
N MET A 138 15.31 21.26 -2.08
CA MET A 138 14.85 22.01 -0.93
C MET A 138 15.95 22.94 -0.42
N GLU A 139 15.61 24.21 -0.26
CA GLU A 139 16.43 25.18 0.45
C GLU A 139 15.93 25.34 1.89
N VAL A 140 16.83 25.15 2.86
CA VAL A 140 16.52 25.36 4.29
C VAL A 140 17.35 26.53 4.82
N LYS A 141 16.67 27.64 5.10
CA LYS A 141 17.27 28.82 5.72
C LYS A 141 17.36 28.64 7.24
N ARG A 142 18.48 29.06 7.85
CA ARG A 142 18.72 28.96 9.30
C ARG A 142 18.78 30.34 9.96
N GLY A 143 18.00 30.52 11.02
CA GLY A 143 18.09 31.67 11.95
C GLY A 143 18.88 31.33 13.22
N CYS A 144 19.43 32.34 13.92
CA CYS A 144 19.99 32.09 15.26
C CYS A 144 18.88 31.88 16.29
N CYS A 145 19.00 30.82 17.10
CA CYS A 145 18.17 30.61 18.28
C CYS A 145 18.36 31.72 19.35
N CYS A 146 19.46 32.46 19.26
CA CYS A 146 19.91 33.47 20.22
C CYS A 146 19.51 34.93 19.89
N CYS A 147 19.22 35.23 18.63
CA CYS A 147 18.87 36.57 18.14
C CYS A 147 18.08 36.46 16.84
N PHE A 148 16.88 37.08 16.80
CA PHE A 148 16.03 37.14 15.59
C PHE A 148 16.68 37.92 14.42
N CYS A 149 17.79 38.62 14.67
CA CYS A 149 18.51 39.46 13.72
C CYS A 149 19.76 38.81 13.09
N CYS A 150 20.10 37.58 13.45
CA CYS A 150 21.35 36.93 13.01
C CYS A 150 21.07 35.75 12.07
N SER A 151 21.18 35.96 10.76
CA SER A 151 21.14 34.88 9.76
C SER A 151 22.37 33.96 9.90
N GLN A 152 22.14 32.66 10.00
CA GLN A 152 23.20 31.65 10.02
C GLN A 152 23.46 31.03 8.63
N GLY A 153 22.90 31.63 7.57
CA GLY A 153 22.95 31.10 6.21
C GLY A 153 21.93 29.97 5.99
N GLY A 154 22.14 29.16 4.96
CA GLY A 154 21.21 28.09 4.59
C GLY A 154 21.93 26.87 4.03
N VAL A 155 21.20 25.76 3.93
CA VAL A 155 21.66 24.56 3.23
C VAL A 155 20.67 24.25 2.11
N THR A 156 21.19 23.99 0.92
CA THR A 156 20.40 23.50 -0.22
C THR A 156 20.67 22.01 -0.36
N LEU A 157 19.60 21.22 -0.37
CA LEU A 157 19.62 19.78 -0.64
C LEU A 157 18.96 19.54 -1.98
N GLN A 158 19.57 18.71 -2.81
CA GLN A 158 18.98 18.18 -4.02
C GLN A 158 19.17 16.67 -4.04
N VAL A 159 18.11 15.94 -4.36
CA VAL A 159 18.15 14.49 -4.51
C VAL A 159 17.51 14.13 -5.84
N SER A 160 18.14 13.24 -6.58
CA SER A 160 17.59 12.68 -7.81
C SER A 160 17.77 11.17 -7.87
N ILE A 161 16.85 10.51 -8.56
CA ILE A 161 16.86 9.07 -8.81
C ILE A 161 16.73 8.78 -10.29
N GLU A 162 17.38 7.72 -10.74
CA GLU A 162 17.41 7.30 -12.15
C GLU A 162 16.04 6.83 -12.69
N ARG A 163 15.16 6.41 -11.79
CA ARG A 163 13.84 5.80 -12.05
C ARG A 163 12.86 6.21 -10.96
N ASP A 164 11.61 6.45 -11.32
CA ASP A 164 10.52 6.71 -10.37
C ASP A 164 9.83 5.42 -9.89
N MET A 165 10.11 4.29 -10.55
CA MET A 165 9.49 2.98 -10.30
C MET A 165 10.52 1.87 -10.18
N TYR A 166 10.29 1.02 -9.18
CA TYR A 166 11.16 -0.11 -8.86
C TYR A 166 10.37 -1.38 -8.56
N LEU A 167 11.07 -2.50 -8.65
CA LEU A 167 10.62 -3.81 -8.22
C LEU A 167 11.42 -4.25 -6.97
N PRO A 168 10.82 -5.09 -6.11
CA PRO A 168 11.54 -5.70 -5.00
C PRO A 168 12.80 -6.44 -5.47
N GLY A 169 13.87 -6.32 -4.69
CA GLY A 169 15.20 -6.86 -5.01
C GLY A 169 16.05 -5.96 -5.91
N GLU A 170 15.52 -4.87 -6.46
CA GLU A 170 16.31 -3.88 -7.19
C GLU A 170 17.08 -2.93 -6.25
N GLN A 171 17.87 -2.04 -6.84
CA GLN A 171 18.57 -0.98 -6.13
C GLN A 171 18.16 0.37 -6.70
N VAL A 172 17.91 1.33 -5.82
CA VAL A 172 17.69 2.73 -6.20
C VAL A 172 19.05 3.40 -6.32
N LEU A 173 19.37 3.89 -7.52
CA LEU A 173 20.53 4.76 -7.72
C LEU A 173 20.16 6.20 -7.37
N VAL A 174 20.76 6.73 -6.32
CA VAL A 174 20.47 8.05 -5.76
C VAL A 174 21.65 8.97 -6.03
N MET A 175 21.40 10.11 -6.66
CA MET A 175 22.34 11.21 -6.75
C MET A 175 21.97 12.29 -5.74
N VAL A 176 22.95 12.71 -4.95
CA VAL A 176 22.76 13.71 -3.88
C VAL A 176 23.69 14.89 -4.12
N GLN A 177 23.11 16.08 -4.08
CA GLN A 177 23.85 17.34 -4.07
C GLN A 177 23.50 18.14 -2.82
N VAL A 178 24.52 18.72 -2.20
CA VAL A 178 24.38 19.50 -0.96
C VAL A 178 25.26 20.73 -1.07
N THR A 179 24.68 21.91 -0.88
CA THR A 179 25.40 23.18 -0.78
C THR A 179 25.21 23.73 0.63
N ASN A 180 26.27 23.73 1.44
CA ASN A 180 26.22 24.26 2.80
C ASN A 180 26.70 25.72 2.84
N SER A 181 25.80 26.66 2.56
CA SER A 181 26.05 28.09 2.73
C SER A 181 25.80 28.58 4.16
N SER A 182 25.74 27.66 5.14
CA SER A 182 25.50 27.99 6.54
C SER A 182 26.80 28.08 7.34
N LYS A 183 26.72 28.65 8.54
CA LYS A 183 27.84 28.73 9.50
C LYS A 183 28.02 27.46 10.33
N VAL A 184 27.23 26.41 10.09
CA VAL A 184 27.20 25.18 10.89
C VAL A 184 27.81 24.03 10.09
N ALA A 185 28.69 23.27 10.75
CA ALA A 185 29.17 22.01 10.21
C ALA A 185 28.14 20.90 10.42
N PHE A 186 27.84 20.14 9.37
CA PHE A 186 27.10 18.89 9.49
C PHE A 186 28.07 17.76 9.74
N LYS A 187 27.82 16.93 10.75
CA LYS A 187 28.76 15.87 11.16
C LYS A 187 28.69 14.65 10.25
N ARG A 188 27.52 14.40 9.67
CA ARG A 188 27.23 13.22 8.84
C ARG A 188 26.04 13.51 7.94
N GLY A 189 26.06 12.94 6.73
CA GLY A 189 24.90 12.84 5.87
C GLY A 189 24.33 11.42 5.86
N GLU A 190 23.02 11.31 5.65
CA GLU A 190 22.32 10.03 5.58
C GLU A 190 21.43 10.04 4.34
N VAL A 191 21.52 8.97 3.54
CA VAL A 191 20.57 8.67 2.46
C VAL A 191 19.82 7.42 2.85
N PHE A 192 18.50 7.44 2.83
CA PHE A 192 17.70 6.32 3.32
C PHE A 192 16.49 6.07 2.43
N LEU A 193 16.06 4.81 2.39
CA LEU A 193 14.77 4.42 1.85
C LEU A 193 13.82 4.23 3.03
N GLN A 194 12.66 4.88 2.98
CA GLN A 194 11.59 4.65 3.95
C GLN A 194 10.29 4.31 3.25
N ARG A 195 9.46 3.52 3.92
CA ARG A 195 8.04 3.41 3.61
C ARG A 195 7.24 4.31 4.54
N ARG A 196 6.23 4.96 3.99
CA ARG A 196 5.25 5.75 4.73
C ARG A 196 3.88 5.13 4.57
N LEU A 197 3.32 4.71 5.69
CA LEU A 197 1.92 4.33 5.80
C LEU A 197 1.13 5.49 6.39
N THR A 198 0.15 5.99 5.66
CA THR A 198 -0.87 6.89 6.15
C THR A 198 -2.20 6.15 6.22
N VAL A 199 -2.89 6.22 7.36
CA VAL A 199 -4.27 5.78 7.50
C VAL A 199 -5.15 6.94 7.96
N SER A 200 -6.34 7.02 7.39
CA SER A 200 -7.37 7.99 7.75
C SER A 200 -8.62 7.22 8.14
N ALA A 201 -9.03 7.33 9.40
CA ALA A 201 -10.25 6.70 9.89
C ALA A 201 -11.46 7.65 9.76
N ASN A 202 -12.67 7.10 9.93
CA ASN A 202 -13.89 7.88 9.99
C ASN A 202 -13.78 8.92 11.13
N GLY A 203 -13.96 10.20 10.82
CA GLY A 203 -13.74 11.32 11.74
C GLY A 203 -12.55 12.22 11.40
N GLY A 204 -11.86 11.99 10.28
CA GLY A 204 -10.79 12.87 9.78
C GLY A 204 -9.44 12.73 10.50
N ILE A 205 -9.34 11.80 11.45
CA ILE A 205 -8.09 11.51 12.14
C ILE A 205 -7.15 10.79 11.18
N ARG A 206 -6.03 11.46 10.88
CA ARG A 206 -4.93 10.92 10.08
C ARG A 206 -3.80 10.46 11.00
N ARG A 207 -3.27 9.27 10.75
CA ARG A 207 -2.04 8.78 11.36
C ARG A 207 -1.04 8.37 10.30
N GLN A 208 0.23 8.51 10.65
CA GLN A 208 1.35 8.21 9.79
C GLN A 208 2.35 7.35 10.55
N LEU A 209 2.91 6.37 9.86
CA LEU A 209 4.01 5.54 10.31
C LEU A 209 5.06 5.55 9.21
N ASP A 210 6.24 6.02 9.57
CA ASP A 210 7.42 5.99 8.72
C ASP A 210 8.33 4.88 9.22
N ASP A 211 8.72 3.98 8.33
CA ASP A 211 9.60 2.86 8.63
C ASP A 211 10.79 2.87 7.66
N CYS A 212 11.99 2.91 8.23
CA CYS A 212 13.23 3.01 7.47
C CYS A 212 13.68 1.61 7.05
N LEU A 213 13.72 1.39 5.74
CA LEU A 213 14.04 0.10 5.13
C LEU A 213 15.55 -0.08 4.89
N GLY A 214 16.30 1.02 4.90
CA GLY A 214 17.75 1.00 4.75
C GLY A 214 18.33 2.41 4.77
N THR A 215 19.55 2.54 5.28
CA THR A 215 20.29 3.81 5.35
C THR A 215 21.73 3.60 4.90
N VAL A 216 22.24 4.53 4.11
CA VAL A 216 23.65 4.68 3.74
C VAL A 216 24.14 6.01 4.29
N HIS A 217 25.31 6.00 4.91
CA HIS A 217 25.92 7.20 5.49
C HIS A 217 27.00 7.76 4.56
N PHE A 218 27.16 9.08 4.57
CA PHE A 218 28.27 9.77 3.91
C PHE A 218 28.85 10.84 4.83
N GLU A 219 30.04 11.31 4.48
CA GLU A 219 30.75 12.31 5.27
C GLU A 219 29.95 13.61 5.40
N GLY A 220 30.12 14.26 6.55
CA GLY A 220 29.52 15.56 6.81
C GLY A 220 30.07 16.67 5.91
N LEU A 221 29.47 17.86 6.00
CA LEU A 221 29.93 19.04 5.27
C LEU A 221 30.29 20.17 6.24
N SER A 222 31.49 20.70 6.08
CA SER A 222 31.92 21.94 6.72
C SER A 222 31.14 23.16 6.20
N PRO A 223 31.12 24.28 6.94
CA PRO A 223 30.61 25.56 6.46
C PRO A 223 31.23 25.96 5.13
N GLY A 224 30.42 26.40 4.17
CA GLY A 224 30.84 26.81 2.83
C GLY A 224 31.18 25.67 1.87
N ALA A 225 31.15 24.41 2.31
CA ALA A 225 31.46 23.26 1.45
C ALA A 225 30.25 22.86 0.59
N THR A 226 30.55 22.27 -0.57
CA THR A 226 29.54 21.83 -1.54
C THR A 226 29.89 20.45 -2.11
N LEU A 227 28.87 19.59 -2.22
CA LEU A 227 28.84 18.37 -3.02
C LEU A 227 27.89 18.63 -4.18
N SER A 228 28.40 18.99 -5.36
CA SER A 228 27.58 19.28 -6.55
C SER A 228 28.43 19.08 -7.81
N GLY A 229 27.78 18.95 -8.96
CA GLY A 229 28.45 18.65 -10.24
C GLY A 229 29.26 17.35 -10.14
N GLU A 230 30.54 17.40 -10.49
CA GLU A 230 31.44 16.24 -10.43
C GLU A 230 31.69 15.69 -9.02
N LYS A 231 31.40 16.49 -7.98
CA LYS A 231 31.51 16.08 -6.57
C LYS A 231 30.18 15.59 -5.99
N ALA A 232 29.12 15.51 -6.79
CA ALA A 232 27.85 14.95 -6.36
C ALA A 232 28.04 13.48 -5.92
N LEU A 233 27.33 13.07 -4.87
CA LEU A 233 27.42 11.71 -4.38
C LEU A 233 26.48 10.82 -5.18
N GLN A 234 26.97 9.67 -5.61
CA GLN A 234 26.18 8.63 -6.24
C GLN A 234 26.16 7.40 -5.33
N LEU A 235 24.99 7.11 -4.75
CA LEU A 235 24.80 6.07 -3.75
C LEU A 235 23.75 5.07 -4.22
N ARG A 236 23.82 3.84 -3.69
CA ARG A 236 22.86 2.77 -4.01
C ARG A 236 22.11 2.37 -2.75
N LEU A 237 20.78 2.39 -2.81
CA LEU A 237 19.91 1.89 -1.74
C LEU A 237 19.27 0.57 -2.17
N PRO A 238 19.52 -0.55 -1.48
CA PRO A 238 18.87 -1.81 -1.80
C PRO A 238 17.39 -1.79 -1.42
N ILE A 239 16.54 -2.33 -2.28
CA ILE A 239 15.15 -2.65 -1.97
C ILE A 239 15.10 -4.13 -1.58
N ALA A 240 14.87 -4.41 -0.29
CA ALA A 240 14.81 -5.78 0.20
C ALA A 240 13.77 -6.62 -0.57
N LEU A 241 14.08 -7.90 -0.82
CA LEU A 241 13.10 -8.82 -1.40
C LEU A 241 11.90 -9.04 -0.47
N GLU A 242 12.09 -8.93 0.85
CA GLU A 242 10.99 -9.02 1.83
C GLU A 242 10.08 -7.79 1.84
N ALA A 243 10.54 -6.65 1.31
CA ALA A 243 9.66 -5.51 1.02
C ALA A 243 8.63 -5.84 -0.09
N ALA A 244 8.76 -7.00 -0.77
CA ALA A 244 7.92 -7.43 -1.89
C ALA A 244 6.44 -7.63 -1.59
N ALA A 245 6.02 -7.71 -0.33
CA ALA A 245 4.63 -7.95 -0.02
C ALA A 245 3.73 -6.71 -0.18
N ARG A 246 4.30 -5.51 -0.33
CA ARG A 246 3.54 -4.26 -0.14
C ARG A 246 3.79 -3.25 -1.26
N PRO A 247 3.06 -3.36 -2.38
CA PRO A 247 3.17 -2.38 -3.46
C PRO A 247 2.79 -0.97 -2.98
N THR A 248 3.27 0.03 -3.71
CA THR A 248 2.77 1.41 -3.58
C THR A 248 1.28 1.41 -3.87
N CYS A 249 0.50 2.03 -2.98
CA CYS A 249 -0.94 2.10 -3.10
C CYS A 249 -1.44 3.41 -2.48
N VAL A 250 -2.14 4.23 -3.25
CA VAL A 250 -2.66 5.52 -2.80
C VAL A 250 -4.17 5.54 -2.97
N MET A 251 -4.88 5.69 -1.86
CA MET A 251 -6.34 5.74 -1.77
C MET A 251 -6.77 6.86 -0.81
N SER A 252 -8.08 7.11 -0.72
CA SER A 252 -8.65 8.18 0.11
C SER A 252 -8.45 7.94 1.62
N LEU A 253 -8.67 6.70 2.08
CA LEU A 253 -8.55 6.33 3.50
C LEU A 253 -7.14 5.85 3.87
N PHE A 254 -6.28 5.63 2.89
CA PHE A 254 -5.04 4.89 3.08
C PHE A 254 -4.02 5.25 2.00
N GLN A 255 -2.77 5.47 2.40
CA GLN A 255 -1.66 5.66 1.48
C GLN A 255 -0.46 4.85 1.96
N HIS A 256 0.12 4.06 1.08
CA HIS A 256 1.36 3.34 1.30
C HIS A 256 2.32 3.73 0.18
N ILE A 257 3.32 4.54 0.53
CA ILE A 257 4.28 5.10 -0.43
C ILE A 257 5.71 4.85 0.03
N TYR A 258 6.65 4.89 -0.92
CA TYR A 258 8.08 4.81 -0.64
C TYR A 258 8.74 6.16 -0.91
N GLN A 259 9.72 6.50 -0.10
CA GLN A 259 10.43 7.77 -0.20
C GLN A 259 11.92 7.55 -0.01
N VAL A 260 12.71 8.13 -0.91
CA VAL A 260 14.15 8.30 -0.77
C VAL A 260 14.38 9.59 -0.01
N GLY A 261 15.04 9.50 1.13
CA GLY A 261 15.34 10.65 1.98
C GLY A 261 16.82 10.97 2.00
N VAL A 262 17.15 12.27 2.02
CA VAL A 262 18.49 12.78 2.34
C VAL A 262 18.37 13.60 3.61
N ARG A 263 19.16 13.29 4.63
CA ARG A 263 19.19 13.99 5.91
C ARG A 263 20.60 14.42 6.27
N MET A 264 20.75 15.69 6.64
CA MET A 264 22.00 16.23 7.16
C MET A 264 21.95 16.31 8.68
N LYS A 265 22.81 15.55 9.37
CA LYS A 265 22.86 15.53 10.84
C LYS A 265 23.54 16.78 11.39
N ALA A 266 22.75 17.64 12.01
CA ALA A 266 23.22 18.83 12.68
C ALA A 266 23.51 18.55 14.16
N GLY A 267 24.32 19.41 14.79
CA GLY A 267 24.55 19.33 16.24
C GLY A 267 23.31 19.64 17.08
N ALA A 268 23.45 19.53 18.41
CA ALA A 268 22.37 19.48 19.42
C ALA A 268 21.38 20.66 19.48
N CYS A 269 21.53 21.70 18.66
CA CYS A 269 20.74 22.94 18.76
C CYS A 269 19.81 23.19 17.57
N THR A 270 19.72 22.28 16.59
CA THR A 270 18.94 22.51 15.37
C THR A 270 18.33 21.23 14.82
N SER A 271 17.19 21.35 14.15
CA SER A 271 16.61 20.24 13.38
C SER A 271 17.51 19.82 12.22
N ASP A 272 17.51 18.53 11.92
CA ASP A 272 18.23 17.94 10.80
C ASP A 272 17.49 18.26 9.49
N PRO A 273 18.07 19.04 8.57
CA PRO A 273 17.50 19.28 7.25
C PRO A 273 17.27 17.93 6.55
N THR A 274 16.03 17.65 6.16
CA THR A 274 15.63 16.37 5.56
C THR A 274 14.80 16.65 4.31
N LEU A 275 15.28 16.17 3.16
CA LEU A 275 14.55 16.19 1.89
C LEU A 275 14.02 14.78 1.60
N LEU A 276 12.77 14.66 1.15
CA LEU A 276 12.13 13.39 0.79
C LEU A 276 11.67 13.45 -0.66
N LEU A 277 12.07 12.47 -1.46
CA LEU A 277 11.66 12.26 -2.85
C LEU A 277 10.85 10.97 -2.94
N THR A 278 9.63 11.04 -3.48
CA THR A 278 8.73 9.88 -3.56
C THR A 278 9.09 8.98 -4.73
N CYS A 279 9.02 7.66 -4.54
CA CYS A 279 9.14 6.67 -5.60
C CYS A 279 8.10 5.55 -5.45
N GLY A 280 7.84 4.82 -6.54
CA GLY A 280 6.95 3.68 -6.59
C GLY A 280 7.71 2.37 -6.45
N ILE A 281 7.21 1.45 -5.62
CA ILE A 281 7.68 0.06 -5.60
C ILE A 281 6.48 -0.84 -5.89
N PHE A 282 6.55 -1.65 -6.95
CA PHE A 282 5.42 -2.45 -7.44
C PHE A 282 5.66 -3.95 -7.27
N ALA A 283 4.57 -4.72 -7.22
CA ALA A 283 4.69 -6.17 -7.15
C ALA A 283 5.26 -6.73 -8.46
N ARG A 284 6.11 -7.75 -8.37
CA ARG A 284 6.47 -8.55 -9.54
C ARG A 284 5.26 -9.38 -9.94
N LEU A 285 4.85 -9.28 -11.21
CA LEU A 285 3.88 -10.22 -11.74
C LEU A 285 4.51 -11.61 -11.78
N PRO A 286 3.81 -12.65 -11.31
CA PRO A 286 4.32 -14.00 -11.44
C PRO A 286 4.39 -14.38 -12.93
N ALA A 287 5.44 -15.11 -13.33
CA ALA A 287 5.62 -15.56 -14.72
C ALA A 287 4.49 -16.49 -15.20
N THR A 288 3.73 -17.07 -14.26
CA THR A 288 2.55 -17.87 -14.51
C THR A 288 1.50 -17.46 -13.47
N ALA A 289 0.23 -17.37 -13.86
CA ALA A 289 -0.84 -17.16 -12.89
C ALA A 289 -0.78 -18.25 -11.81
N ILE A 290 -0.46 -17.85 -10.57
CA ILE A 290 -0.47 -18.77 -9.44
C ILE A 290 -1.94 -18.96 -9.07
N GLY A 291 -2.44 -20.20 -9.22
CA GLY A 291 -3.81 -20.53 -8.85
C GLY A 291 -4.74 -20.57 -10.05
N GLY A 292 -4.82 -21.75 -10.64
CA GLY A 292 -6.02 -22.21 -11.34
C GLY A 292 -6.47 -23.49 -10.64
N PHE A 293 -7.79 -23.68 -10.51
CA PHE A 293 -8.32 -25.00 -10.16
C PHE A 293 -7.75 -26.00 -11.16
N THR A 294 -6.91 -26.91 -10.67
CA THR A 294 -6.44 -28.03 -11.49
C THR A 294 -7.50 -29.11 -11.34
N PRO A 295 -8.30 -29.41 -12.37
CA PRO A 295 -9.29 -30.46 -12.25
C PRO A 295 -8.59 -31.77 -11.87
N PRO A 296 -9.25 -32.63 -11.07
CA PRO A 296 -8.82 -34.02 -10.90
C PRO A 296 -8.65 -34.71 -12.27
N SER A 297 -8.04 -35.91 -12.27
CA SER A 297 -7.90 -36.72 -13.50
C SER A 297 -9.18 -36.67 -14.35
N ALA A 298 -9.01 -36.50 -15.67
CA ALA A 298 -10.11 -36.48 -16.64
C ALA A 298 -10.98 -37.75 -16.60
N ASP A 299 -10.45 -38.84 -16.04
CA ASP A 299 -11.21 -40.08 -15.83
C ASP A 299 -12.30 -39.92 -14.76
N PHE A 300 -12.07 -39.06 -13.76
CA PHE A 300 -12.94 -38.85 -12.61
C PHE A 300 -13.73 -37.53 -12.68
N TRP A 301 -13.15 -36.48 -13.27
CA TRP A 301 -13.77 -35.16 -13.36
C TRP A 301 -14.46 -34.95 -14.71
N LYS A 302 -15.78 -35.19 -14.75
CA LYS A 302 -16.65 -35.05 -15.92
C LYS A 302 -17.88 -34.20 -15.56
N PRO A 303 -17.71 -32.91 -15.22
CA PRO A 303 -18.81 -32.07 -14.79
C PRO A 303 -19.73 -31.72 -15.95
N THR A 304 -21.02 -31.66 -15.66
CA THR A 304 -21.99 -31.00 -16.53
C THR A 304 -21.82 -29.49 -16.37
N VAL A 305 -21.42 -28.81 -17.44
CA VAL A 305 -21.35 -27.34 -17.45
C VAL A 305 -22.76 -26.79 -17.54
N ILE A 306 -23.15 -25.99 -16.53
CA ILE A 306 -24.48 -25.40 -16.43
C ILE A 306 -24.42 -23.92 -16.80
N GLY A 307 -25.22 -23.53 -17.79
CA GLY A 307 -25.35 -22.15 -18.24
C GLY A 307 -24.25 -21.69 -19.20
N GLN A 308 -24.33 -20.43 -19.61
CA GLN A 308 -23.25 -19.71 -20.31
C GLN A 308 -22.41 -18.94 -19.30
N VAL A 309 -21.21 -18.50 -19.70
CA VAL A 309 -20.36 -17.63 -18.87
C VAL A 309 -21.17 -16.40 -18.46
N VAL A 310 -21.48 -16.28 -17.18
CA VAL A 310 -22.15 -15.09 -16.66
C VAL A 310 -21.13 -13.99 -16.51
N ASN A 311 -21.22 -12.99 -17.39
CA ASN A 311 -20.45 -11.76 -17.30
C ASN A 311 -21.16 -10.84 -16.30
N ALA A 312 -20.67 -10.79 -15.07
CA ALA A 312 -21.20 -9.84 -14.10
C ALA A 312 -20.60 -8.46 -14.41
N VAL A 313 -21.29 -7.68 -15.25
CA VAL A 313 -20.86 -6.33 -15.64
C VAL A 313 -21.75 -5.32 -14.92
N GLU A 314 -21.15 -4.54 -14.01
CA GLU A 314 -21.61 -3.18 -13.75
C GLU A 314 -20.47 -2.29 -13.23
N PRO A 315 -19.70 -1.60 -14.10
CA PRO A 315 -18.79 -0.56 -13.69
C PRO A 315 -19.51 0.80 -13.75
N ALA A 316 -20.51 1.02 -12.89
CA ALA A 316 -21.13 2.34 -12.76
C ALA A 316 -21.69 2.61 -11.35
N ALA A 317 -20.94 2.30 -10.29
CA ALA A 317 -21.17 2.91 -8.98
C ALA A 317 -19.95 2.76 -8.07
N ALA A 318 -19.67 3.81 -7.30
CA ALA A 318 -18.69 3.94 -6.23
C ALA A 318 -17.22 4.26 -6.61
N ILE A 319 -17.01 5.30 -7.42
CA ILE A 319 -15.92 6.25 -7.13
C ILE A 319 -16.56 7.54 -6.61
N GLY A 320 -17.05 7.48 -5.37
CA GLY A 320 -17.34 8.69 -4.61
C GLY A 320 -16.01 9.33 -4.20
N LYS A 321 -15.85 10.61 -4.59
CA LYS A 321 -14.75 11.51 -4.21
C LYS A 321 -14.36 11.39 -2.75
#